data_AF-A0A5R8WX95-F1
#
_entry.id   AF-A0A5R8WX95-F1
#
_cell.length_a   1.000
_cell.length_b   1.000
_cell.length_c   1.000
_cell.angle_alpha   90.00
_cell.angle_beta   90.00
_cell.angle_gamma   90.00
#
_symmetry.space_group_name_H-M   'P 1'
#
loop_
_entity.id
_entity.type
_entity.pdbx_description
1 polymer ?
#
loop_
_entity_poly.entity_id
_entity_poly.type
_entity_poly.pdbx_seq_one_letter_code
_entity_poly.pdbx_strand_id
1 'polypeptide(L)'
;MTREEALDAARRYIAQCNAETPLHPDYYLVVGQPVEYRQLWYFDNCTAHRPGLPHAARSMQFAGAPGYVIGKRSRRVQEIGWADFSALRKLQQQLQYFEQRVAERARQPLTLRELRQYFTMSLPELQAFKRQLEEPEQSVAQLLLLLEQRLIEENCFLIDLMSEHQATY
;
A
#
# COMPACT_ATOMS: atom_id res chain seq x y z
N MET A 1 -8.16 6.41 9.95
CA MET A 1 -7.25 7.56 9.79
C MET A 1 -7.70 8.38 8.59
N THR A 2 -7.95 9.67 8.78
CA THR A 2 -8.31 10.62 7.71
C THR A 2 -7.07 11.10 6.96
N ARG A 3 -7.28 11.80 5.83
CA ARG A 3 -6.20 12.42 5.05
C ARG A 3 -5.42 13.45 5.86
N GLU A 4 -6.11 14.27 6.65
CA GLU A 4 -5.48 15.29 7.50
C GLU A 4 -4.60 14.68 8.57
N GLU A 5 -5.10 13.64 9.25
CA GLU A 5 -4.30 12.92 10.25
C GLU A 5 -3.05 12.26 9.63
N ALA A 6 -3.16 11.76 8.40
CA ALA A 6 -2.02 11.21 7.66
C ALA A 6 -1.00 12.29 7.29
N LEU A 7 -1.46 13.46 6.84
CA LEU A 7 -0.60 14.61 6.56
C LEU A 7 0.14 15.09 7.81
N ASP A 8 -0.53 15.13 8.96
CA ASP A 8 0.10 15.54 10.23
C ASP A 8 1.12 14.50 10.73
N ALA A 9 0.86 13.21 10.52
CA ALA A 9 1.85 12.17 10.77
C ALA A 9 3.07 12.29 9.84
N ALA A 10 2.84 12.52 8.54
CA ALA A 10 3.89 12.72 7.55
C ALA A 10 4.75 13.97 7.86
N ARG A 11 4.12 15.08 8.28
CA ARG A 11 4.85 16.30 8.69
C ARG A 11 5.80 16.05 9.84
N ARG A 12 5.35 15.31 10.87
CA ARG A 12 6.19 14.96 12.03
C ARG A 12 7.36 14.07 11.63
N TYR A 13 7.10 13.05 10.82
CA TYR A 13 8.13 12.16 10.31
C TYR A 13 9.17 12.90 9.46
N ILE A 14 8.75 13.72 8.49
CA ILE A 14 9.65 14.51 7.66
C ILE A 14 10.45 15.53 8.46
N ALA A 15 9.86 16.14 9.49
CA ALA A 15 10.59 17.03 10.40
C ALA A 15 11.70 16.28 11.16
N GLN A 16 11.42 15.05 11.61
CA GLN A 16 12.42 14.19 12.23
C GLN A 16 13.52 13.78 11.24
N CYS A 17 13.17 13.32 10.03
CA CYS A 17 14.15 12.96 9.00
C CYS A 17 15.10 14.12 8.67
N ASN A 18 14.56 15.34 8.50
CA ASN A 18 15.38 16.53 8.24
C ASN A 18 16.32 16.89 9.40
N ALA A 19 15.98 16.50 10.64
CA ALA A 19 16.82 16.74 11.81
C ALA A 19 17.91 15.67 11.97
N GLU A 20 17.57 14.41 11.71
CA GLU A 20 18.44 13.25 11.97
C GLU A 20 19.33 12.89 10.78
N THR A 21 18.78 12.92 9.56
CA THR A 21 19.47 12.57 8.32
C THR A 21 19.31 13.72 7.33
N PRO A 22 19.95 14.88 7.60
CA PRO A 22 19.87 16.01 6.71
C PRO A 22 20.43 15.62 5.33
N LEU A 23 19.68 15.96 4.28
CA LEU A 23 20.19 15.93 2.91
C LEU A 23 21.36 16.91 2.77
N HIS A 24 21.92 17.00 1.55
CA HIS A 24 22.85 18.07 1.21
C HIS A 24 22.31 19.42 1.71
N PRO A 25 23.14 20.32 2.29
CA PRO A 25 22.67 21.54 2.96
C PRO A 25 21.68 22.39 2.17
N ASP A 26 21.75 22.31 0.85
CA ASP A 26 20.90 23.02 -0.10
C ASP A 26 19.47 22.46 -0.24
N TYR A 27 19.20 21.29 0.33
CA TYR A 27 17.97 20.56 0.15
C TYR A 27 17.37 20.16 1.51
N TYR A 28 16.07 19.92 1.51
CA TYR A 28 15.36 19.34 2.63
C TYR A 28 14.17 18.51 2.11
N LEU A 29 13.78 17.51 2.89
CA LEU A 29 12.61 16.69 2.61
C LEU A 29 11.34 17.49 2.87
N VAL A 30 10.33 17.29 2.03
CA VAL A 30 9.00 17.89 2.17
C VAL A 30 7.91 16.83 2.05
N VAL A 31 6.77 17.07 2.67
CA VAL A 31 5.60 16.19 2.56
C VAL A 31 5.00 16.33 1.16
N GLY A 32 4.98 15.23 0.40
CA GLY A 32 4.32 15.14 -0.88
C GLY A 32 2.80 15.02 -0.78
N GLN A 33 2.13 14.78 -1.91
CA GLN A 33 0.70 14.49 -1.92
C GLN A 33 0.44 13.04 -1.46
N PRO A 34 -0.49 12.82 -0.53
CA PRO A 34 -0.84 11.47 -0.10
C PRO A 34 -1.61 10.73 -1.19
N VAL A 35 -1.27 9.46 -1.39
CA VAL A 35 -2.09 8.50 -2.15
C VAL A 35 -2.78 7.57 -1.16
N GLU A 36 -4.10 7.47 -1.28
CA GLU A 36 -4.89 6.60 -0.41
C GLU A 36 -4.85 5.15 -0.90
N TYR A 37 -4.45 4.25 0.00
CA TYR A 37 -4.66 2.81 -0.13
C TYR A 37 -5.64 2.36 0.95
N ARG A 38 -6.21 1.16 0.83
CA ARG A 38 -7.27 0.68 1.73
C ARG A 38 -6.84 0.74 3.20
N GLN A 39 -5.66 0.20 3.53
CA GLN A 39 -5.12 0.14 4.89
C GLN A 39 -4.02 1.17 5.19
N LEU A 40 -3.55 1.91 4.18
CA LEU A 40 -2.33 2.72 4.25
C LEU A 40 -2.53 4.08 3.56
N TRP A 41 -1.69 5.03 3.94
CA TRP A 41 -1.44 6.25 3.16
C TRP A 41 -0.01 6.21 2.65
N TYR A 42 0.19 6.38 1.35
CA TYR A 42 1.52 6.45 0.73
C TYR A 42 1.91 7.90 0.46
N PHE A 43 3.19 8.21 0.63
CA PHE A 43 3.78 9.51 0.34
C PHE A 43 5.08 9.31 -0.42
N ASP A 44 5.29 10.08 -1.50
CA ASP A 44 6.58 10.15 -2.17
C ASP A 44 7.64 10.86 -1.30
N ASN A 45 8.89 10.45 -1.46
CA ASN A 45 10.02 11.21 -0.93
C ASN A 45 10.29 12.45 -1.79
N CYS A 46 9.65 13.56 -1.43
CA CYS A 46 9.84 14.84 -2.12
C CYS A 46 10.97 15.66 -1.49
N THR A 47 11.72 16.38 -2.32
CA THR A 47 12.75 17.33 -1.88
C THR A 47 12.43 18.73 -2.36
N ALA A 48 12.82 19.72 -1.57
CA ALA A 48 12.76 21.14 -1.93
C ALA A 48 14.13 21.81 -1.71
N HIS A 49 14.39 22.86 -2.49
CA HIS A 49 15.59 23.68 -2.35
C HIS A 49 15.43 24.70 -1.22
N ARG A 50 16.51 24.96 -0.48
CA ARG A 50 16.52 26.06 0.48
C ARG A 50 16.48 27.42 -0.24
N PRO A 51 15.90 28.46 0.38
CA PRO A 51 15.94 29.81 -0.16
C PRO A 51 17.38 30.28 -0.43
N GLY A 52 17.59 30.99 -1.54
CA GLY A 52 18.90 31.56 -1.90
C GLY A 52 19.74 30.73 -2.88
N LEU A 53 19.29 29.55 -3.28
CA LEU A 53 19.99 28.71 -4.27
C LEU A 53 19.86 29.23 -5.71
N PRO A 54 20.98 29.55 -6.38
CA PRO A 54 20.99 29.93 -7.79
C PRO A 54 20.41 28.82 -8.66
N HIS A 55 19.67 29.19 -9.72
CA HIS A 55 18.99 28.22 -10.58
C HIS A 55 19.95 27.20 -11.22
N ALA A 56 21.18 27.62 -11.53
CA ALA A 56 22.23 26.77 -12.10
C ALA A 56 22.73 25.65 -11.16
N ALA A 57 22.50 25.77 -9.85
CA ALA A 57 22.92 24.78 -8.83
C ALA A 57 21.83 23.74 -8.51
N ARG A 58 20.66 23.81 -9.16
CA ARG A 58 19.50 22.92 -8.90
C ARG A 58 19.58 21.55 -9.60
N SER A 59 20.75 21.19 -10.13
CA SER A 59 20.95 20.03 -11.01
C SER A 59 21.03 18.67 -10.30
N MET A 60 21.00 18.63 -8.96
CA MET A 60 20.90 17.36 -8.23
C MET A 60 19.43 16.96 -8.06
N GLN A 61 18.94 16.14 -8.99
CA GLN A 61 17.75 15.32 -8.73
C GLN A 61 18.17 14.15 -7.84
N PHE A 62 17.77 14.19 -6.57
CA PHE A 62 17.86 13.03 -5.69
C PHE A 62 16.83 11.99 -6.16
N ALA A 63 17.28 11.00 -6.93
CA ALA A 63 16.51 9.80 -7.20
C ALA A 63 16.82 8.79 -6.09
N GLY A 64 16.06 8.82 -4.99
CA GLY A 64 16.30 7.94 -3.85
C GLY A 64 15.02 7.57 -3.11
N ALA A 65 14.71 6.27 -3.15
CA ALA A 65 13.55 5.56 -2.57
C ALA A 65 12.16 6.10 -2.99
N PRO A 66 11.17 5.24 -3.30
CA PRO A 66 9.87 5.70 -3.76
C PRO A 66 9.18 6.58 -2.73
N GLY A 67 9.30 6.26 -1.43
CA GLY A 67 8.64 7.01 -0.39
C GLY A 67 8.49 6.25 0.93
N TYR A 68 7.40 6.56 1.63
CA TYR A 68 7.02 5.92 2.89
C TYR A 68 5.51 5.72 2.95
N VAL A 69 5.09 4.80 3.81
CA VAL A 69 3.68 4.51 4.07
C VAL A 69 3.34 4.74 5.53
N ILE A 70 2.10 5.12 5.78
CA ILE A 70 1.54 5.31 7.12
C ILE A 70 0.33 4.38 7.28
N GLY A 71 0.40 3.49 8.27
CA GLY A 71 -0.70 2.57 8.57
C GLY A 71 -1.92 3.30 9.11
N LYS A 72 -3.10 3.12 8.49
CA LYS A 72 -4.32 3.78 8.96
C LYS A 72 -4.76 3.34 10.36
N ARG A 73 -4.47 2.08 10.71
CA ARG A 73 -4.75 1.48 12.02
C ARG A 73 -3.59 1.63 12.99
N SER A 74 -2.40 1.14 12.61
CA SER A 74 -1.21 1.15 13.49
C SER A 74 -0.62 2.55 13.70
N ARG A 75 -0.89 3.48 12.77
CA ARG A 75 -0.31 4.83 12.72
C ARG A 75 1.21 4.86 12.65
N ARG A 76 1.83 3.72 12.33
CA ARG A 76 3.26 3.59 12.14
C ARG A 76 3.66 4.06 10.76
N VAL A 77 4.82 4.71 10.70
CA VAL A 77 5.46 5.13 9.46
C VAL A 77 6.53 4.09 9.11
N GLN A 78 6.59 3.70 7.83
CA GLN A 78 7.59 2.78 7.32
C GLN A 78 8.09 3.26 5.95
N GLU A 79 9.40 3.35 5.80
CA GLU A 79 10.04 3.56 4.51
C GLU A 79 9.85 2.33 3.62
N ILE A 80 9.63 2.56 2.33
CA ILE A 80 9.46 1.47 1.37
C ILE A 80 10.37 1.68 0.17
N GLY A 81 10.87 0.58 -0.39
CA GLY A 81 11.69 0.54 -1.60
C GLY A 81 10.87 0.41 -2.89
N TRP A 82 11.52 0.51 -4.05
CA TRP A 82 10.83 0.45 -5.35
C TRP A 82 10.09 -0.88 -5.59
N ALA A 83 10.63 -1.99 -5.08
CA ALA A 83 9.97 -3.29 -5.15
C ALA A 83 8.65 -3.28 -4.38
N ASP A 84 8.66 -2.73 -3.17
CA ASP A 84 7.53 -2.59 -2.26
C ASP A 84 6.44 -1.71 -2.85
N PHE A 85 6.82 -0.58 -3.44
CA PHE A 85 5.90 0.31 -4.12
C PHE A 85 5.23 -0.37 -5.33
N SER A 86 6.00 -1.12 -6.11
CA SER A 86 5.47 -1.91 -7.23
C SER A 86 4.48 -2.97 -6.74
N ALA A 87 4.81 -3.69 -5.67
CA ALA A 87 3.93 -4.68 -5.05
C ALA A 87 2.64 -4.04 -4.51
N LEU A 88 2.74 -2.87 -3.86
CA LEU A 88 1.60 -2.13 -3.34
C LEU A 88 0.65 -1.67 -4.47
N ARG A 89 1.20 -1.15 -5.58
CA ARG A 89 0.41 -0.79 -6.77
C ARG A 89 -0.27 -2.00 -7.38
N LYS A 90 0.44 -3.13 -7.49
CA LYS A 90 -0.12 -4.38 -8.00
C LYS A 90 -1.27 -4.88 -7.13
N LEU A 91 -1.10 -4.86 -5.80
CA LEU A 91 -2.17 -5.22 -4.86
C LEU A 91 -3.40 -4.33 -5.06
N GLN A 92 -3.23 -3.01 -5.15
CA GLN A 92 -4.35 -2.10 -5.36
C GLN A 92 -5.12 -2.40 -6.65
N GLN A 93 -4.40 -2.68 -7.75
CA GLN A 93 -5.02 -3.04 -9.02
C GLN A 93 -5.79 -4.37 -8.93
N GLN A 94 -5.23 -5.36 -8.25
CA GLN A 94 -5.88 -6.66 -8.03
C GLN A 94 -7.14 -6.51 -7.18
N LEU A 95 -7.09 -5.69 -6.12
CA LEU A 95 -8.25 -5.40 -5.28
C LEU A 95 -9.34 -4.67 -6.07
N GLN A 96 -9.01 -3.66 -6.87
CA GLN A 96 -9.99 -2.96 -7.72
C GLN A 96 -10.66 -3.91 -8.72
N TYR A 97 -9.89 -4.84 -9.30
CA TYR A 97 -10.45 -5.88 -10.15
C TYR A 97 -11.44 -6.75 -9.37
N PHE A 98 -11.04 -7.27 -8.21
CA PHE A 98 -11.91 -8.13 -7.40
C PHE A 98 -13.12 -7.40 -6.82
N GLU A 99 -13.04 -6.10 -6.53
CA GLU A 99 -14.19 -5.25 -6.15
C GLU A 99 -15.28 -5.31 -7.23
N GLN A 100 -14.90 -5.17 -8.49
CA GLN A 100 -15.83 -5.27 -9.63
C GLN A 100 -16.38 -6.70 -9.77
N ARG A 101 -15.50 -7.71 -9.71
CA ARG A 101 -15.90 -9.11 -9.89
C ARG A 101 -16.81 -9.65 -8.80
N VAL A 102 -16.55 -9.29 -7.54
CA VAL A 102 -17.40 -9.66 -6.40
C VAL A 102 -18.77 -8.98 -6.50
N ALA A 103 -18.85 -7.76 -7.03
CA ALA A 103 -20.13 -7.09 -7.26
C ALA A 103 -20.98 -7.80 -8.35
N GLU A 104 -20.33 -8.40 -9.35
CA GLU A 104 -20.99 -9.08 -10.47
C GLU A 104 -21.25 -10.59 -10.23
N ARG A 105 -20.76 -11.15 -9.12
CA ARG A 105 -20.71 -12.60 -8.88
C ARG A 105 -22.06 -13.32 -8.98
N ALA A 106 -23.15 -12.65 -8.62
CA ALA A 106 -24.50 -13.22 -8.67
C ALA A 106 -24.97 -13.50 -10.11
N ARG A 107 -24.44 -12.76 -11.09
CA ARG A 107 -24.70 -12.94 -12.53
C ARG A 107 -23.61 -13.75 -13.20
N GLN A 108 -22.37 -13.59 -12.76
CA GLN A 108 -21.19 -14.23 -13.32
C GLN A 108 -20.32 -14.81 -12.20
N PRO A 109 -20.50 -16.08 -11.85
CA PRO A 109 -19.70 -16.73 -10.82
C PRO A 109 -18.20 -16.66 -11.14
N LEU A 110 -17.37 -16.50 -10.10
CA LEU A 110 -15.91 -16.52 -10.22
C LEU A 110 -15.46 -17.87 -10.77
N THR A 111 -14.47 -17.89 -11.66
CA THR A 111 -13.97 -19.16 -12.20
C THR A 111 -12.66 -19.58 -11.54
N LEU A 112 -12.37 -20.88 -11.49
CA LEU A 112 -11.06 -21.36 -11.01
C LEU A 112 -9.92 -20.83 -11.88
N ARG A 113 -10.15 -20.68 -13.19
CA ARG A 113 -9.15 -20.13 -14.12
C ARG A 113 -8.81 -18.68 -13.79
N GLU A 114 -9.81 -17.88 -13.44
CA GLU A 114 -9.64 -16.48 -13.01
C GLU A 114 -8.81 -16.44 -11.73
N LEU A 115 -9.19 -17.19 -10.69
CA LEU A 115 -8.46 -17.23 -9.43
C LEU A 115 -7.00 -17.72 -9.60
N ARG A 116 -6.75 -18.68 -10.50
CA ARG A 116 -5.40 -19.20 -10.79
C ARG A 116 -4.45 -18.14 -11.35
N GLN A 117 -4.95 -17.03 -11.90
CA GLN A 117 -4.10 -15.93 -12.38
C GLN A 117 -3.50 -15.10 -11.24
N TYR A 118 -4.10 -15.17 -10.05
CA TYR A 118 -3.76 -14.31 -8.90
C TYR A 118 -3.18 -15.10 -7.73
N PHE A 119 -3.54 -16.38 -7.59
CA PHE A 119 -3.15 -17.20 -6.45
C PHE A 119 -2.29 -18.41 -6.87
N THR A 120 -1.23 -18.67 -6.11
CA THR A 120 -0.28 -19.77 -6.38
C THR A 120 -0.63 -21.07 -5.63
N MET A 121 -1.63 -21.02 -4.74
CA MET A 121 -2.13 -22.16 -3.97
C MET A 121 -2.42 -23.42 -4.81
N SER A 122 -2.38 -24.60 -4.20
CA SER A 122 -2.66 -25.87 -4.88
C SER A 122 -4.11 -25.94 -5.41
N LEU A 123 -4.39 -26.84 -6.35
CA LEU A 123 -5.75 -26.96 -6.91
C LEU A 123 -6.82 -27.27 -5.83
N PRO A 124 -6.58 -28.18 -4.85
CA PRO A 124 -7.53 -28.41 -3.77
C PRO A 124 -7.78 -27.15 -2.92
N GLU A 125 -6.73 -26.39 -2.59
CA GLU A 125 -6.85 -25.14 -1.83
C GLU A 125 -7.61 -24.08 -2.62
N LEU A 126 -7.33 -23.94 -3.92
CA LEU A 126 -8.03 -23.00 -4.80
C LEU A 126 -9.52 -23.33 -4.92
N GLN A 127 -9.87 -24.62 -4.94
CA GLN A 127 -11.26 -25.07 -4.93
C GLN A 127 -11.95 -24.75 -3.61
N ALA A 128 -11.28 -24.97 -2.47
CA ALA A 128 -11.81 -24.62 -1.16
C ALA A 128 -12.01 -23.10 -1.03
N PHE A 129 -11.03 -22.32 -1.46
CA PHE A 129 -11.09 -20.86 -1.44
C PHE A 129 -12.22 -20.33 -2.33
N LYS A 130 -12.39 -20.87 -3.54
CA LYS A 130 -13.52 -20.53 -4.41
C LYS A 130 -14.87 -20.78 -3.73
N ARG A 131 -15.06 -21.93 -3.06
CA ARG A 131 -16.32 -22.24 -2.37
C ARG A 131 -16.62 -21.22 -1.28
N GLN A 132 -15.59 -20.82 -0.51
CA GLN A 132 -15.72 -19.79 0.51
C GLN A 132 -16.17 -18.44 -0.10
N LEU A 133 -15.66 -18.09 -1.28
CA LEU A 133 -16.06 -16.86 -1.98
C LEU A 133 -17.49 -16.88 -2.54
N GLU A 134 -18.10 -18.07 -2.64
CA GLU A 134 -19.46 -18.29 -3.15
C GLU A 134 -20.49 -18.51 -2.04
N GLU A 135 -20.08 -18.42 -0.77
CA GLU A 135 -21.00 -18.55 0.35
C GLU A 135 -22.07 -17.45 0.31
N PRO A 136 -23.37 -17.81 0.30
CA PRO A 136 -24.46 -16.86 0.06
C PRO A 136 -24.64 -15.84 1.19
N GLU A 137 -24.16 -16.15 2.39
CA GLU A 137 -24.31 -15.32 3.59
C GLU A 137 -23.23 -14.24 3.71
N GLN A 138 -22.17 -14.30 2.90
CA GLN A 138 -21.08 -13.34 2.98
C GLN A 138 -21.39 -12.02 2.25
N SER A 139 -21.24 -10.92 2.98
CA SER A 139 -21.30 -9.58 2.41
C SER A 139 -20.14 -9.33 1.45
N VAL A 140 -20.33 -8.42 0.49
CA VAL A 140 -19.27 -7.97 -0.44
C VAL A 140 -18.02 -7.53 0.34
N ALA A 141 -18.19 -6.82 1.45
CA ALA A 141 -17.08 -6.34 2.26
C ALA A 141 -16.25 -7.48 2.88
N GLN A 142 -16.90 -8.55 3.35
CA GLN A 142 -16.23 -9.74 3.91
C GLN A 142 -15.46 -10.51 2.84
N LEU A 143 -16.05 -10.67 1.65
CA LEU A 143 -15.41 -11.33 0.52
C LEU A 143 -14.15 -10.58 0.06
N LEU A 144 -14.23 -9.24 -0.01
CA LEU A 144 -13.09 -8.42 -0.35
C LEU A 144 -11.99 -8.46 0.70
N LEU A 145 -12.36 -8.56 1.98
CA LEU A 145 -11.38 -8.73 3.06
C LEU A 145 -10.66 -10.08 2.95
N LEU A 146 -11.38 -11.16 2.64
CA LEU A 146 -10.78 -12.49 2.40
C LEU A 146 -9.82 -12.48 1.21
N LEU A 147 -10.21 -11.86 0.10
CA LEU A 147 -9.36 -11.70 -1.08
C LEU A 147 -8.13 -10.84 -0.78
N GLU A 148 -8.30 -9.74 -0.07
CA GLU A 148 -7.21 -8.87 0.37
C GLU A 148 -6.20 -9.64 1.21
N GLN A 149 -6.65 -10.38 2.23
CA GLN A 149 -5.79 -11.20 3.08
C GLN A 149 -5.00 -12.23 2.26
N ARG A 150 -5.65 -12.96 1.36
CA ARG A 150 -4.95 -13.94 0.52
C ARG A 150 -3.97 -13.29 -0.45
N LEU A 151 -4.32 -12.16 -1.07
CA LEU A 151 -3.40 -11.45 -1.96
C LEU A 151 -2.17 -10.90 -1.21
N ILE A 152 -2.34 -10.50 0.05
CA ILE A 152 -1.23 -10.10 0.91
C ILE A 152 -0.34 -11.31 1.20
N GLU A 153 -0.92 -12.47 1.53
CA GLU A 153 -0.16 -13.70 1.77
C GLU A 153 0.64 -14.18 0.55
N GLU A 154 0.14 -13.94 -0.66
CA GLU A 154 0.88 -14.23 -1.90
C GLU A 154 2.07 -13.26 -2.12
N ASN A 155 2.10 -12.13 -1.42
CA ASN A 155 3.16 -11.13 -1.50
C ASN A 155 3.85 -11.00 -0.13
N CYS A 156 4.84 -11.86 0.15
CA CYS A 156 5.57 -11.94 1.42
C CYS A 156 6.02 -10.58 2.00
N PHE A 157 6.33 -9.59 1.16
CA PHE A 157 6.67 -8.24 1.62
C PHE A 157 5.47 -7.52 2.27
N LEU A 158 4.29 -7.60 1.66
CA LEU A 158 3.07 -7.00 2.21
C LEU A 158 2.65 -7.71 3.48
N ILE A 159 3.00 -8.99 3.65
CA ILE A 159 2.84 -9.70 4.92
C ILE A 159 3.57 -8.92 6.01
N ASP A 160 4.86 -8.61 5.90
CA ASP A 160 5.56 -7.89 6.98
C ASP A 160 4.96 -6.49 7.23
N LEU A 161 4.57 -5.79 6.16
CA LEU A 161 3.92 -4.47 6.25
C LEU A 161 2.53 -4.54 6.92
N MET A 162 1.83 -5.68 6.81
CA MET A 162 0.44 -5.86 7.24
C MET A 162 0.27 -6.89 8.36
N SER A 163 1.32 -7.59 8.81
CA SER A 163 1.27 -8.66 9.82
C SER A 163 1.15 -8.15 11.24
N GLU A 164 1.40 -6.86 11.47
CA GLU A 164 1.01 -6.22 12.73
C GLU A 164 -0.52 -6.23 12.95
N HIS A 165 -1.29 -6.65 11.93
CA HIS A 165 -2.72 -6.94 12.07
C HIS A 165 -3.05 -8.24 12.82
N GLN A 166 -2.09 -9.13 13.11
CA GLN A 166 -2.37 -10.43 13.76
C GLN A 166 -2.02 -10.49 15.26
N ALA A 167 -1.35 -9.48 15.83
CA ALA A 167 -0.88 -9.54 17.23
C ALA A 167 -1.86 -8.99 18.28
N THR A 168 -3.13 -8.77 17.94
CA THR A 168 -4.15 -8.34 18.92
C THR A 168 -5.48 -9.06 18.68
N TYR A 169 -5.56 -10.26 19.25
CA TYR A 169 -6.80 -10.86 19.76
C TYR A 169 -6.52 -11.37 21.17
#